data_AF-A0A9X0FGQ3-F1
#
_entry.id   AF-A0A9X0FGQ3-F1
#
_cell.length_a   1.000
_cell.length_b   1.000
_cell.length_c   1.000
_cell.angle_alpha   90.00
_cell.angle_beta   90.00
_cell.angle_gamma   90.00
#
_symmetry.space_group_name_H-M   'P 1'
#
loop_
_entity.id
_entity.type
_entity.pdbx_description
1 polymer ?
#
loop_
_entity_poly.entity_id
_entity_poly.type
_entity_poly.pdbx_seq_one_letter_code
_entity_poly.pdbx_strand_id
1 'polypeptide(L)'
;MTMEAHSPAKVPVTLSSASVYPLTVHDAFAIAKDVGYDGLEVLITGNAASQSATALRALMDKYQLPIMAIHAPTLLLTQQVWGSAWAKIERSVILAQAVGASVVVAHPPFRWQGSYAEEFAEGVHRITESTGMKIAVENMYPWRARGREAKMYLPHWNPVPQPYQHVTWDFSHAAIANMDSRQAMEDLGARLAHVHLCDGLDNGKDEHLVPGLGTQRVSESLQYLHESDWEGVIAVEVSTRKAKNAGQKEEWLGNTLQFARDHFNVSKDPKPVAK
;
A
#
# COMPACT_ATOMS: atom_id res chain seq x y z
N MET A 1 -24.87 -30.83 -13.10
CA MET A 1 -24.66 -30.19 -14.41
C MET A 1 -23.88 -28.92 -14.15
N THR A 2 -22.64 -28.92 -14.64
CA THR A 2 -21.73 -27.77 -14.87
C THR A 2 -21.61 -26.70 -13.80
N MET A 3 -20.49 -26.81 -13.08
CA MET A 3 -19.75 -25.78 -12.36
C MET A 3 -19.85 -24.41 -13.03
N GLU A 4 -20.27 -23.39 -12.26
CA GLU A 4 -19.99 -22.00 -12.61
C GLU A 4 -18.47 -21.81 -12.58
N ALA A 5 -17.91 -21.42 -13.72
CA ALA A 5 -16.52 -21.00 -13.81
C ALA A 5 -16.34 -19.79 -12.88
N HIS A 6 -15.58 -19.97 -11.80
CA HIS A 6 -14.99 -18.85 -11.08
C HIS A 6 -14.12 -18.11 -12.10
N SER A 7 -14.53 -16.91 -12.51
CA SER A 7 -13.62 -15.97 -13.16
C SER A 7 -12.37 -15.85 -12.28
N PRO A 8 -11.15 -15.88 -12.84
CA PRO A 8 -9.95 -15.68 -12.03
C PRO A 8 -10.13 -14.38 -11.24
N ALA A 9 -9.97 -14.44 -9.92
CA ALA A 9 -10.18 -13.28 -9.08
C ALA A 9 -9.21 -12.17 -9.52
N LYS A 10 -9.77 -11.11 -10.11
CA LYS A 10 -8.99 -9.95 -10.57
C LYS A 10 -8.36 -9.30 -9.34
N VAL A 11 -7.03 -9.19 -9.31
CA VAL A 11 -6.32 -8.39 -8.29
C VAL A 11 -6.89 -6.98 -8.31
N PRO A 12 -7.47 -6.49 -7.19
CA PRO A 12 -8.08 -5.18 -7.13
C PRO A 12 -7.03 -4.08 -7.19
N VAL A 13 -7.31 -3.06 -8.00
CA VAL A 13 -6.55 -1.80 -7.99
C VAL A 13 -7.36 -0.76 -7.20
N THR A 14 -6.86 -0.38 -6.03
CA THR A 14 -7.52 0.54 -5.10
C THR A 14 -6.89 1.93 -5.12
N LEU A 15 -7.62 2.92 -4.65
CA LEU A 15 -7.07 4.25 -4.37
C LEU A 15 -6.68 4.33 -2.89
N SER A 16 -5.43 4.66 -2.58
CA SER A 16 -5.05 5.04 -1.22
C SER A 16 -5.57 6.44 -0.92
N SER A 17 -6.26 6.61 0.21
CA SER A 17 -6.72 7.94 0.63
C SER A 17 -5.56 8.91 0.90
N ALA A 18 -4.33 8.42 1.08
CA ALA A 18 -3.13 9.25 1.16
C ALA A 18 -2.91 10.07 -0.12
N SER A 19 -3.26 9.52 -1.28
CA SER A 19 -3.10 10.16 -2.59
C SER A 19 -3.93 11.44 -2.76
N VAL A 20 -4.98 11.63 -1.96
CA VAL A 20 -5.86 12.80 -2.03
C VAL A 20 -5.66 13.79 -0.89
N TYR A 21 -4.78 13.50 0.07
CA TYR A 21 -4.48 14.38 1.21
C TYR A 21 -4.17 15.82 0.77
N PRO A 22 -4.68 16.87 1.46
CA PRO A 22 -5.41 16.86 2.74
C PRO A 22 -6.94 16.69 2.63
N LEU A 23 -7.46 16.24 1.49
CA LEU A 23 -8.89 15.95 1.35
C LEU A 23 -9.32 14.81 2.30
N THR A 24 -10.62 14.72 2.54
CA THR A 24 -11.18 13.76 3.49
C THR A 24 -11.27 12.35 2.90
N VAL A 25 -11.49 11.35 3.76
CA VAL A 25 -11.78 9.98 3.30
C VAL A 25 -13.03 9.92 2.43
N HIS A 26 -14.01 10.81 2.64
CA HIS A 26 -15.19 10.92 1.78
C HIS A 26 -14.82 11.37 0.36
N ASP A 27 -13.93 12.36 0.24
CA ASP A 27 -13.41 12.81 -1.07
C ASP A 27 -12.64 11.69 -1.77
N ALA A 28 -11.90 10.86 -1.02
CA ALA A 28 -11.23 9.69 -1.58
C ALA A 28 -12.24 8.69 -2.17
N PHE A 29 -13.35 8.41 -1.48
CA PHE A 29 -14.42 7.55 -2.01
C PHE A 29 -15.08 8.14 -3.27
N ALA A 30 -15.34 9.45 -3.29
CA ALA A 30 -15.91 10.13 -4.45
C ALA A 30 -14.98 10.03 -5.68
N ILE A 31 -13.71 10.39 -5.51
CA ILE A 31 -12.71 10.31 -6.58
C ILE A 31 -12.52 8.86 -7.04
N ALA A 32 -12.44 7.90 -6.11
CA ALA A 32 -12.32 6.48 -6.44
C ALA A 32 -13.49 6.01 -7.31
N LYS A 33 -14.71 6.45 -6.99
CA LYS A 33 -15.91 6.12 -7.75
C LYS A 33 -15.90 6.73 -9.14
N ASP A 34 -15.57 8.01 -9.24
CA ASP A 34 -15.61 8.76 -10.50
C ASP A 34 -14.51 8.30 -11.47
N VAL A 35 -13.32 7.99 -10.95
CA VAL A 35 -12.18 7.46 -11.75
C VAL A 35 -12.35 5.96 -12.06
N GLY A 36 -13.09 5.22 -11.25
CA GLY A 36 -13.42 3.82 -11.49
C GLY A 36 -12.44 2.81 -10.87
N TYR A 37 -11.90 3.13 -9.68
CA TYR A 37 -11.12 2.21 -8.85
C TYR A 37 -11.97 1.05 -8.31
N ASP A 38 -11.32 -0.08 -8.00
CA ASP A 38 -12.01 -1.30 -7.54
C ASP A 38 -12.32 -1.26 -6.03
N GLY A 39 -11.75 -0.30 -5.30
CA GLY A 39 -11.94 -0.12 -3.86
C GLY A 39 -10.96 0.91 -3.29
N LEU A 40 -10.84 0.95 -1.97
CA LEU A 40 -9.97 1.88 -1.26
C LEU A 40 -8.97 1.17 -0.34
N GLU A 41 -7.82 1.81 -0.19
CA GLU A 41 -7.07 1.77 1.06
C GLU A 41 -7.37 3.03 1.86
N VAL A 42 -7.63 2.89 3.15
CA VAL A 42 -7.90 4.01 4.05
C VAL A 42 -6.72 4.24 5.00
N LEU A 43 -6.08 5.38 4.84
CA LEU A 43 -5.12 5.92 5.81
C LEU A 43 -5.84 6.53 7.00
N ILE A 44 -5.50 6.02 8.19
CA ILE A 44 -6.02 6.56 9.43
C ILE A 44 -5.34 7.89 9.76
N THR A 45 -6.15 8.95 9.86
CA THR A 45 -5.69 10.30 10.15
C THR A 45 -6.31 10.86 11.43
N GLY A 46 -5.99 12.11 11.77
CA GLY A 46 -6.68 12.83 12.85
C GLY A 46 -8.17 13.10 12.59
N ASN A 47 -8.66 12.89 11.36
CA ASN A 47 -10.08 12.99 11.04
C ASN A 47 -10.86 11.78 11.58
N ALA A 48 -11.87 12.04 12.42
CA ALA A 48 -12.68 11.03 13.07
C ALA A 48 -13.40 10.07 12.10
N ALA A 49 -13.74 10.51 10.89
CA ALA A 49 -14.38 9.66 9.89
C ALA A 49 -13.47 8.50 9.45
N SER A 50 -12.16 8.74 9.31
CA SER A 50 -11.20 7.68 8.99
C SER A 50 -11.04 6.64 10.10
N GLN A 51 -11.42 6.99 11.34
CA GLN A 51 -11.26 6.13 12.52
C GLN A 51 -12.52 5.34 12.88
N SER A 52 -13.66 5.62 12.24
CA SER A 52 -14.97 5.11 12.64
C SER A 52 -15.49 4.06 11.65
N ALA A 53 -15.60 2.81 12.10
CA ALA A 53 -16.16 1.72 11.29
C ALA A 53 -17.57 2.05 10.76
N THR A 54 -18.40 2.71 11.57
CA THR A 54 -19.74 3.13 11.16
C THR A 54 -19.70 4.17 10.05
N ALA A 55 -18.83 5.18 10.17
CA ALA A 55 -18.69 6.19 9.13
C ALA A 55 -18.13 5.60 7.83
N LEU A 56 -17.12 4.72 7.93
CA LEU A 56 -16.54 4.05 6.78
C LEU A 56 -17.53 3.14 6.08
N ARG A 57 -18.31 2.33 6.81
CA ARG A 57 -19.38 1.50 6.22
C ARG A 57 -20.45 2.33 5.52
N ALA A 58 -20.85 3.46 6.11
CA ALA A 58 -21.78 4.37 5.44
C ALA A 58 -21.23 4.94 4.13
N LEU A 59 -19.91 5.16 4.03
CA LEU A 59 -19.27 5.56 2.77
C LEU A 59 -19.18 4.40 1.77
N MET A 60 -18.84 3.19 2.23
CA MET A 60 -18.87 1.98 1.40
C MET A 60 -20.26 1.78 0.79
N ASP A 61 -21.32 1.89 1.60
CA ASP A 61 -22.71 1.77 1.15
C ASP A 61 -23.10 2.90 0.19
N LYS A 62 -22.66 4.13 0.46
CA LYS A 62 -22.98 5.27 -0.40
C LYS A 62 -22.33 5.15 -1.79
N TYR A 63 -21.06 4.79 -1.85
CA TYR A 63 -20.27 4.78 -3.09
C TYR A 63 -20.25 3.42 -3.78
N GLN A 64 -20.69 2.37 -3.09
CA GLN A 64 -20.64 0.97 -3.51
C GLN A 64 -19.20 0.55 -3.84
N LEU A 65 -18.27 0.90 -2.96
CA LEU A 65 -16.85 0.56 -3.06
C LEU A 65 -16.38 -0.10 -1.76
N PRO A 66 -15.71 -1.26 -1.83
CA PRO A 66 -15.15 -1.91 -0.65
C PRO A 66 -13.87 -1.20 -0.16
N ILE A 67 -13.54 -1.41 1.11
CA ILE A 67 -12.23 -1.08 1.67
C ILE A 67 -11.42 -2.37 1.71
N MET A 68 -10.30 -2.40 0.98
CA MET A 68 -9.45 -3.60 0.88
C MET A 68 -8.34 -3.62 1.92
N ALA A 69 -7.86 -2.44 2.33
CA ALA A 69 -6.77 -2.27 3.28
C ALA A 69 -6.99 -1.08 4.22
N ILE A 70 -6.45 -1.20 5.44
CA ILE A 70 -6.33 -0.10 6.41
C ILE A 70 -4.86 0.20 6.60
N HIS A 71 -4.46 1.44 6.35
CA HIS A 71 -3.10 1.91 6.62
C HIS A 71 -3.05 2.51 8.02
N ALA A 72 -2.33 1.85 8.92
CA ALA A 72 -2.24 2.24 10.33
C ALA A 72 -1.62 3.65 10.47
N PRO A 73 -1.97 4.42 11.52
CA PRO A 73 -1.41 5.76 11.70
C PRO A 73 0.12 5.78 11.65
N THR A 74 0.67 6.47 10.65
CA THR A 74 2.08 6.51 10.32
C THR A 74 2.92 7.40 11.24
N LEU A 75 4.23 7.18 11.13
CA LEU A 75 5.26 7.68 12.01
C LEU A 75 5.60 9.17 11.85
N LEU A 76 5.00 9.93 10.93
CA LEU A 76 5.33 11.36 10.76
C LEU A 76 4.10 12.28 10.72
N LEU A 77 2.97 11.81 10.20
CA LEU A 77 1.77 12.63 10.03
C LEU A 77 0.74 12.43 11.13
N THR A 78 0.65 11.20 11.67
CA THR A 78 -0.48 10.77 12.50
C THR A 78 -0.01 10.14 13.81
N GLN A 79 1.17 10.55 14.29
CA GLN A 79 1.77 10.04 15.53
C GLN A 79 0.86 10.19 16.76
N GLN A 80 0.03 11.24 16.82
CA GLN A 80 -0.85 11.52 17.96
C GLN A 80 -2.16 10.71 17.94
N VAL A 81 -2.46 10.01 16.84
CA VAL A 81 -3.70 9.25 16.69
C VAL A 81 -3.59 7.94 17.48
N TRP A 82 -4.63 7.61 18.26
CA TRP A 82 -4.78 6.33 18.97
C TRP A 82 -3.73 5.99 20.05
N GLY A 83 -2.90 6.95 20.47
CA GLY A 83 -2.04 6.79 21.64
C GLY A 83 -0.82 5.90 21.39
N SER A 84 -0.67 4.81 22.17
CA SER A 84 0.53 3.97 22.15
C SER A 84 0.72 3.26 20.80
N ALA A 85 1.95 2.86 20.50
CA ALA A 85 2.28 2.23 19.22
C ALA A 85 1.54 0.89 19.01
N TRP A 86 1.47 0.04 20.04
CA TRP A 86 0.69 -1.20 19.97
C TRP A 86 -0.81 -0.95 19.82
N ALA A 87 -1.37 0.04 20.54
CA ALA A 87 -2.78 0.38 20.42
C ALA A 87 -3.17 0.81 19.00
N LYS A 88 -2.24 1.43 18.25
CA LYS A 88 -2.48 1.77 16.83
C LYS A 88 -2.64 0.53 15.97
N ILE A 89 -1.77 -0.47 16.13
CA ILE A 89 -1.84 -1.72 15.37
C ILE A 89 -3.13 -2.47 15.72
N GLU A 90 -3.40 -2.68 17.01
CA GLU A 90 -4.58 -3.41 17.49
C GLU A 90 -5.89 -2.74 17.02
N ARG A 91 -5.99 -1.40 17.12
CA ARG A 91 -7.17 -0.67 16.63
C ARG A 91 -7.30 -0.70 15.12
N SER A 92 -6.19 -0.69 14.38
CA SER A 92 -6.21 -0.86 12.92
C SER A 92 -6.75 -2.23 12.54
N VAL A 93 -6.35 -3.29 13.26
CA VAL A 93 -6.86 -4.65 13.06
C VAL A 93 -8.37 -4.72 13.35
N ILE A 94 -8.82 -4.19 14.47
CA ILE A 94 -10.26 -4.15 14.82
C ILE A 94 -11.05 -3.41 13.75
N LEU A 95 -10.55 -2.26 13.28
CA LEU A 95 -11.21 -1.47 12.25
C LEU A 95 -11.24 -2.21 10.91
N ALA A 96 -10.12 -2.81 10.50
CA ALA A 96 -10.02 -3.61 9.29
C ALA A 96 -11.02 -4.78 9.29
N GLN A 97 -11.09 -5.55 10.38
CA GLN A 97 -12.08 -6.62 10.55
C GLN A 97 -13.50 -6.09 10.48
N ALA A 98 -13.78 -4.92 11.07
CA ALA A 98 -15.10 -4.32 11.02
C ALA A 98 -15.50 -3.94 9.58
N VAL A 99 -14.62 -3.32 8.80
CA VAL A 99 -14.93 -2.91 7.43
C VAL A 99 -14.74 -4.02 6.39
N GLY A 100 -14.29 -5.21 6.80
CA GLY A 100 -14.02 -6.34 5.92
C GLY A 100 -12.73 -6.21 5.09
N ALA A 101 -11.80 -5.35 5.51
CA ALA A 101 -10.49 -5.22 4.88
C ALA A 101 -9.64 -6.46 5.15
N SER A 102 -8.80 -6.83 4.19
CA SER A 102 -7.97 -8.05 4.24
C SER A 102 -6.53 -7.80 4.71
N VAL A 103 -6.09 -6.53 4.69
CA VAL A 103 -4.72 -6.12 5.02
C VAL A 103 -4.74 -4.92 5.97
N VAL A 104 -3.82 -4.94 6.95
CA VAL A 104 -3.41 -3.76 7.71
C VAL A 104 -1.98 -3.43 7.33
N VAL A 105 -1.73 -2.25 6.75
CA VAL A 105 -0.38 -1.77 6.46
C VAL A 105 0.21 -1.11 7.70
N ALA A 106 1.45 -1.48 8.05
CA ALA A 106 2.15 -0.97 9.21
C ALA A 106 3.60 -0.60 8.86
N HIS A 107 4.08 0.52 9.43
CA HIS A 107 5.48 0.91 9.28
C HIS A 107 6.34 0.22 10.37
N PRO A 108 7.59 -0.17 10.06
CA PRO A 108 8.53 -0.59 11.08
C PRO A 108 8.80 0.55 12.08
N PRO A 109 8.98 0.25 13.37
CA PRO A 109 9.22 1.24 14.40
C PRO A 109 10.46 2.11 14.14
N PHE A 110 10.43 3.32 14.69
CA PHE A 110 11.67 3.99 15.00
C PHE A 110 12.41 3.31 16.16
N ARG A 111 13.74 3.28 16.09
CA ARG A 111 14.60 2.62 17.09
C ARG A 111 14.40 3.12 18.51
N TRP A 112 14.01 4.38 18.69
CA TRP A 112 13.81 5.00 20.01
C TRP A 112 12.43 4.71 20.62
N GLN A 113 11.59 3.89 19.99
CA GLN A 113 10.30 3.49 20.54
C GLN A 113 10.39 2.37 21.59
N GLY A 114 11.58 2.12 22.16
CA GLY A 114 11.79 1.22 23.30
C GLY A 114 11.38 -0.22 23.00
N SER A 115 10.68 -0.86 23.95
CA SER A 115 10.24 -2.26 23.83
C SER A 115 9.37 -2.52 22.61
N TYR A 116 8.55 -1.55 22.18
CA TYR A 116 7.78 -1.67 20.93
C TYR A 116 8.69 -1.97 19.73
N ALA A 117 9.85 -1.31 19.69
CA ALA A 117 10.79 -1.46 18.59
C ALA A 117 11.52 -2.81 18.64
N GLU A 118 11.88 -3.27 19.84
CA GLU A 118 12.60 -4.53 20.08
C GLU A 118 11.71 -5.75 19.83
N GLU A 119 10.44 -5.68 20.25
CA GLU A 119 9.48 -6.77 20.17
C GLU A 119 8.62 -6.73 18.89
N PHE A 120 8.89 -5.78 17.97
CA PHE A 120 7.97 -5.49 16.86
C PHE A 120 7.66 -6.71 15.99
N ALA A 121 8.69 -7.45 15.56
CA ALA A 121 8.51 -8.60 14.68
C ALA A 121 7.70 -9.72 15.35
N GLU A 122 8.02 -10.05 16.60
CA GLU A 122 7.30 -11.05 17.38
C GLU A 122 5.86 -10.59 17.69
N GLY A 123 5.66 -9.30 17.95
CA GLY A 123 4.35 -8.74 18.24
C GLY A 123 3.43 -8.71 17.02
N VAL A 124 3.95 -8.34 15.84
CA VAL A 124 3.22 -8.45 14.57
C VAL A 124 2.82 -9.91 14.32
N HIS A 125 3.76 -10.84 14.45
CA HIS A 125 3.47 -12.27 14.29
C HIS A 125 2.36 -12.76 15.25
N ARG A 126 2.47 -12.42 16.53
CA ARG A 126 1.47 -12.79 17.56
C ARG A 126 0.08 -12.24 17.24
N ILE A 127 -0.02 -10.98 16.81
CA ILE A 127 -1.32 -10.39 16.44
C ILE A 127 -1.87 -11.06 15.17
N THR A 128 -1.05 -11.31 14.17
CA THR A 128 -1.49 -12.02 12.95
C THR A 128 -2.01 -13.43 13.27
N GLU A 129 -1.29 -14.23 14.06
CA GLU A 129 -1.72 -15.59 14.43
C GLU A 129 -3.02 -15.59 15.25
N SER A 130 -3.17 -14.64 16.18
CA SER A 130 -4.35 -14.58 17.07
C SER A 130 -5.61 -14.02 16.39
N THR A 131 -5.47 -13.23 15.33
CA THR A 131 -6.60 -12.51 14.69
C THR A 131 -6.88 -12.97 13.27
N GLY A 132 -5.95 -13.68 12.63
CA GLY A 132 -5.97 -14.00 11.20
C GLY A 132 -5.76 -12.81 10.27
N MET A 133 -5.48 -11.61 10.81
CA MET A 133 -5.31 -10.40 10.00
C MET A 133 -3.91 -10.35 9.38
N LYS A 134 -3.83 -10.08 8.08
CA LYS A 134 -2.56 -9.84 7.39
C LYS A 134 -2.02 -8.46 7.77
N ILE A 135 -1.07 -8.41 8.71
CA ILE A 135 -0.36 -7.18 9.05
C ILE A 135 0.87 -7.10 8.14
N ALA A 136 0.76 -6.30 7.09
CA ALA A 136 1.78 -6.14 6.07
C ALA A 136 2.75 -5.02 6.48
N VAL A 137 3.99 -5.40 6.81
CA VAL A 137 5.02 -4.42 7.18
C VAL A 137 5.61 -3.80 5.94
N GLU A 138 5.53 -2.49 5.83
CA GLU A 138 5.97 -1.72 4.67
C GLU A 138 7.49 -1.53 4.66
N ASN A 139 8.12 -1.60 3.48
CA ASN A 139 9.49 -1.13 3.35
C ASN A 139 9.54 0.37 3.56
N MET A 140 10.52 0.82 4.35
CA MET A 140 10.88 2.23 4.46
C MET A 140 12.19 2.45 3.69
N TYR A 141 12.86 3.57 3.97
CA TYR A 141 14.12 3.91 3.35
C TYR A 141 15.15 4.37 4.40
N PRO A 142 16.45 4.18 4.13
CA PRO A 142 17.52 4.67 5.00
C PRO A 142 17.54 6.19 5.01
N TRP A 143 17.69 6.78 6.20
CA TRP A 143 17.88 8.22 6.31
C TRP A 143 19.35 8.53 6.08
N ARG A 144 19.67 9.41 5.12
CA ARG A 144 21.06 9.77 4.81
C ARG A 144 21.35 11.21 5.19
N ALA A 145 22.39 11.43 5.97
CA ALA A 145 22.90 12.75 6.31
C ALA A 145 24.40 12.82 5.98
N ARG A 146 24.80 13.76 5.10
CA ARG A 146 26.20 13.94 4.67
C ARG A 146 26.86 12.63 4.17
N GLY A 147 26.11 11.85 3.38
CA GLY A 147 26.58 10.58 2.81
C GLY A 147 26.68 9.41 3.79
N ARG A 148 26.22 9.56 5.05
CA ARG A 148 26.15 8.47 6.03
C ARG A 148 24.71 8.08 6.29
N GLU A 149 24.46 6.77 6.35
CA GLU A 149 23.18 6.21 6.75
C GLU A 149 22.98 6.30 8.26
N ALA A 150 21.85 6.87 8.67
CA ALA A 150 21.34 6.84 10.02
C ALA A 150 20.41 5.64 10.19
N LYS A 151 20.71 4.78 11.17
CA LYS A 151 19.85 3.67 11.56
C LYS A 151 18.66 4.24 12.32
N MET A 152 17.57 4.56 11.62
CA MET A 152 16.37 5.15 12.24
C MET A 152 15.31 4.12 12.61
N TYR A 153 15.31 2.97 11.93
CA TYR A 153 14.30 1.92 12.10
C TYR A 153 14.85 0.70 12.86
N LEU A 154 13.96 0.01 13.59
CA LEU A 154 14.20 -1.30 14.20
C LEU A 154 13.03 -2.23 13.83
N PRO A 155 13.26 -3.51 13.48
CA PRO A 155 14.56 -4.15 13.28
C PRO A 155 15.35 -3.56 12.09
N HIS A 156 14.67 -3.19 11.01
CA HIS A 156 15.27 -2.57 9.83
C HIS A 156 14.22 -1.87 8.96
N TRP A 157 14.64 -0.97 8.07
CA TRP A 157 13.76 -0.35 7.07
C TRP A 157 13.46 -1.29 5.89
N ASN A 158 14.37 -2.24 5.60
CA ASN A 158 14.22 -3.27 4.58
C ASN A 158 13.54 -4.51 5.19
N PRO A 159 12.32 -4.88 4.76
CA PRO A 159 11.58 -6.02 5.27
C PRO A 159 11.98 -7.36 4.62
N VAL A 160 12.69 -7.35 3.48
CA VAL A 160 13.07 -8.57 2.74
C VAL A 160 13.77 -9.60 3.63
N PRO A 161 14.84 -9.26 4.39
CA PRO A 161 15.51 -10.21 5.27
C PRO A 161 14.80 -10.43 6.62
N GLN A 162 13.69 -9.73 6.88
CA GLN A 162 13.00 -9.77 8.17
C GLN A 162 11.96 -10.90 8.22
N PRO A 163 11.67 -11.46 9.40
CA PRO A 163 10.77 -12.61 9.56
C PRO A 163 9.27 -12.22 9.54
N TYR A 164 8.89 -11.18 8.80
CA TYR A 164 7.49 -10.80 8.66
C TYR A 164 6.76 -11.77 7.74
N GLN A 165 5.57 -12.24 8.15
CA GLN A 165 4.73 -13.11 7.32
C GLN A 165 4.12 -12.38 6.13
N HIS A 166 3.81 -11.09 6.30
CA HIS A 166 3.22 -10.24 5.26
C HIS A 166 4.00 -8.92 5.13
N VAL A 167 4.17 -8.47 3.90
CA VAL A 167 4.94 -7.27 3.55
C VAL A 167 4.14 -6.42 2.56
N THR A 168 4.19 -5.11 2.77
CA THR A 168 3.79 -4.11 1.77
C THR A 168 5.03 -3.61 1.05
N TRP A 169 4.97 -3.53 -0.27
CA TRP A 169 6.04 -2.93 -1.06
C TRP A 169 5.64 -1.58 -1.65
N ASP A 170 6.36 -0.54 -1.29
CA ASP A 170 6.25 0.83 -1.81
C ASP A 170 7.44 1.18 -2.72
N PHE A 171 7.13 1.63 -3.93
CA PHE A 171 8.11 1.96 -4.97
C PHE A 171 8.86 3.29 -4.70
N SER A 172 8.22 4.29 -4.09
CA SER A 172 8.85 5.56 -3.71
C SER A 172 9.94 5.31 -2.67
N HIS A 173 9.62 4.52 -1.64
CA HIS A 173 10.58 4.10 -0.62
C HIS A 173 11.72 3.27 -1.21
N ALA A 174 11.42 2.34 -2.11
CA ALA A 174 12.43 1.53 -2.81
C ALA A 174 13.41 2.38 -3.62
N ALA A 175 12.93 3.43 -4.29
CA ALA A 175 13.75 4.35 -5.05
C ALA A 175 14.76 5.07 -4.15
N ILE A 176 14.32 5.62 -3.02
CA ILE A 176 15.23 6.26 -2.05
C ILE A 176 16.20 5.24 -1.46
N ALA A 177 15.76 4.01 -1.24
CA ALA A 177 16.61 2.94 -0.73
C ALA A 177 17.65 2.44 -1.74
N ASN A 178 17.56 2.85 -3.03
CA ASN A 178 18.31 2.25 -4.14
C ASN A 178 18.12 0.73 -4.22
N MET A 179 16.89 0.26 -3.98
CA MET A 179 16.51 -1.14 -4.14
C MET A 179 15.86 -1.38 -5.50
N ASP A 180 16.10 -2.56 -6.08
CA ASP A 180 15.35 -3.03 -7.24
C ASP A 180 14.03 -3.64 -6.75
N SER A 181 12.92 -2.91 -6.98
CA SER A 181 11.58 -3.38 -6.62
C SER A 181 11.21 -4.72 -7.25
N ARG A 182 11.62 -4.97 -8.50
CA ARG A 182 11.30 -6.22 -9.19
C ARG A 182 12.00 -7.39 -8.50
N GLN A 183 13.28 -7.24 -8.17
CA GLN A 183 14.02 -8.28 -7.44
C GLN A 183 13.44 -8.50 -6.03
N ALA A 184 13.14 -7.41 -5.30
CA ALA A 184 12.60 -7.51 -3.95
C ALA A 184 11.25 -8.24 -3.91
N MET A 185 10.36 -7.99 -4.87
CA MET A 185 9.09 -8.72 -4.96
C MET A 185 9.27 -10.22 -5.21
N GLU A 186 10.30 -10.62 -5.97
CA GLU A 186 10.65 -12.04 -6.14
C GLU A 186 11.20 -12.66 -4.86
N ASP A 187 12.10 -11.95 -4.17
CA ASP A 187 12.66 -12.41 -2.89
C ASP A 187 11.59 -12.51 -1.77
N LEU A 188 10.54 -11.68 -1.84
CA LEU A 188 9.42 -11.72 -0.90
C LEU A 188 8.47 -12.90 -1.21
N GLY A 189 8.22 -13.18 -2.49
CA GLY A 189 7.31 -14.23 -2.92
C GLY A 189 5.94 -14.13 -2.24
N ALA A 190 5.47 -15.24 -1.64
CA ALA A 190 4.18 -15.32 -0.96
C ALA A 190 4.03 -14.36 0.26
N ARG A 191 5.13 -13.78 0.76
CA ARG A 191 5.06 -12.77 1.84
C ARG A 191 4.58 -11.42 1.34
N LEU A 192 4.72 -11.12 0.05
CA LEU A 192 4.20 -9.87 -0.52
C LEU A 192 2.67 -9.92 -0.50
N ALA A 193 2.02 -9.10 0.33
CA ALA A 193 0.57 -9.10 0.50
C ALA A 193 -0.10 -7.85 -0.10
N HIS A 194 0.67 -6.77 -0.27
CA HIS A 194 0.16 -5.47 -0.67
C HIS A 194 1.23 -4.67 -1.41
N VAL A 195 0.82 -3.82 -2.35
CA VAL A 195 1.71 -2.95 -3.11
C VAL A 195 1.18 -1.52 -3.06
N HIS A 196 2.03 -0.57 -2.67
CA HIS A 196 1.79 0.85 -2.90
C HIS A 196 2.36 1.23 -4.26
N LEU A 197 1.48 1.38 -5.22
CA LEU A 197 1.80 1.71 -6.60
C LEU A 197 2.06 3.20 -6.74
N CYS A 198 3.32 3.52 -6.95
CA CYS A 198 3.86 4.83 -7.25
C CYS A 198 5.21 4.63 -7.97
N ASP A 199 6.00 5.68 -8.05
CA ASP A 199 7.39 5.63 -8.49
C ASP A 199 8.20 6.68 -7.70
N GLY A 200 9.52 6.67 -7.86
CA GLY A 200 10.38 7.58 -7.11
C GLY A 200 11.76 7.75 -7.69
N LEU A 201 12.51 8.64 -7.05
CA LEU A 201 13.90 8.97 -7.36
C LEU A 201 14.74 8.88 -6.09
N ASP A 202 16.03 8.52 -6.21
CA ASP A 202 16.98 8.67 -5.10
C ASP A 202 17.41 10.13 -4.94
N ASN A 203 16.50 10.96 -4.40
CA ASN A 203 16.78 12.36 -4.07
C ASN A 203 16.57 12.67 -2.58
N GLY A 204 16.44 11.62 -1.76
CA GLY A 204 16.19 11.71 -0.32
C GLY A 204 14.80 12.25 0.04
N LYS A 205 13.89 12.36 -0.92
CA LYS A 205 12.50 12.78 -0.69
C LYS A 205 11.55 11.67 -1.12
N ASP A 206 10.56 11.49 -0.28
CA ASP A 206 9.45 10.59 -0.52
C ASP A 206 8.40 11.27 -1.40
N GLU A 207 8.62 11.18 -2.71
CA GLU A 207 7.88 11.98 -3.70
C GLU A 207 6.60 11.30 -4.20
N HIS A 208 6.51 9.96 -4.16
CA HIS A 208 5.36 9.20 -4.66
C HIS A 208 4.92 9.67 -6.05
N LEU A 209 5.83 9.60 -7.02
CA LEU A 209 5.57 10.03 -8.40
C LEU A 209 4.56 9.10 -9.08
N VAL A 210 3.93 9.59 -10.15
CA VAL A 210 3.15 8.75 -11.06
C VAL A 210 4.09 7.71 -11.70
N PRO A 211 3.69 6.42 -11.81
CA PRO A 211 4.47 5.38 -12.47
C PRO A 211 5.05 5.80 -13.82
N GLY A 212 6.36 5.54 -14.01
CA GLY A 212 7.10 5.90 -15.23
C GLY A 212 7.76 7.28 -15.19
N LEU A 213 7.54 8.07 -14.13
CA LEU A 213 8.25 9.34 -13.90
C LEU A 213 9.45 9.21 -12.94
N GLY A 214 9.68 8.03 -12.38
CA GLY A 214 10.81 7.75 -11.52
C GLY A 214 11.81 6.80 -12.17
N THR A 215 12.43 5.97 -11.34
CA THR A 215 13.54 5.08 -11.71
C THR A 215 13.27 3.61 -11.41
N GLN A 216 12.13 3.30 -10.80
CA GLN A 216 11.79 1.92 -10.48
C GLN A 216 11.26 1.18 -11.70
N ARG A 217 11.46 -0.14 -11.72
CA ARG A 217 10.97 -1.05 -12.77
C ARG A 217 9.50 -1.39 -12.54
N VAL A 218 8.63 -0.38 -12.46
CA VAL A 218 7.25 -0.53 -12.02
C VAL A 218 6.46 -1.45 -12.97
N SER A 219 6.58 -1.24 -14.28
CA SER A 219 5.91 -2.06 -15.30
C SER A 219 6.29 -3.53 -15.22
N GLU A 220 7.59 -3.82 -15.12
CA GLU A 220 8.13 -5.18 -15.07
C GLU A 220 7.79 -5.87 -13.75
N SER A 221 7.70 -5.09 -12.67
CA SER A 221 7.24 -5.58 -11.37
C SER A 221 5.79 -6.01 -11.43
N LEU A 222 4.88 -5.19 -12.00
CA LEU A 222 3.47 -5.55 -12.16
C LEU A 222 3.27 -6.77 -13.08
N GLN A 223 4.02 -6.84 -14.18
CA GLN A 223 3.99 -7.99 -15.09
C GLN A 223 4.45 -9.27 -14.38
N TYR A 224 5.50 -9.19 -13.56
CA TYR A 224 5.93 -10.33 -12.78
C TYR A 224 4.88 -10.79 -11.77
N LEU A 225 4.24 -9.86 -11.05
CA LEU A 225 3.18 -10.23 -10.11
C LEU A 225 2.05 -10.98 -10.81
N HIS A 226 1.65 -10.52 -12.00
CA HIS A 226 0.69 -11.25 -12.84
C HIS A 226 1.18 -12.65 -13.23
N GLU A 227 2.41 -12.76 -13.73
CA GLU A 227 3.01 -14.05 -14.14
C GLU A 227 3.20 -15.02 -12.98
N SER A 228 3.29 -14.52 -11.74
CA SER A 228 3.43 -15.32 -10.51
C SER A 228 2.11 -15.74 -9.87
N ASP A 229 0.97 -15.50 -10.53
CA ASP A 229 -0.38 -15.72 -9.97
C ASP A 229 -0.54 -15.04 -8.60
N TRP A 230 0.00 -13.82 -8.45
CA TRP A 230 0.02 -13.12 -7.17
C TRP A 230 -1.39 -12.72 -6.73
N GLU A 231 -1.74 -13.08 -5.49
CA GLU A 231 -3.02 -12.75 -4.86
C GLU A 231 -2.82 -11.69 -3.76
N GLY A 232 -3.00 -10.42 -4.12
CA GLY A 232 -2.93 -9.31 -3.17
C GLY A 232 -3.71 -8.08 -3.64
N VAL A 233 -3.33 -6.90 -3.15
CA VAL A 233 -3.98 -5.62 -3.46
C VAL A 233 -2.95 -4.61 -3.96
N ILE A 234 -3.25 -3.94 -5.07
CA ILE A 234 -2.46 -2.83 -5.60
C ILE A 234 -3.14 -1.53 -5.20
N ALA A 235 -2.60 -0.79 -4.23
CA ALA A 235 -3.10 0.52 -3.83
C ALA A 235 -2.32 1.63 -4.52
N VAL A 236 -3.01 2.48 -5.27
CA VAL A 236 -2.40 3.68 -5.87
C VAL A 236 -2.14 4.71 -4.79
N GLU A 237 -0.85 4.95 -4.53
CA GLU A 237 -0.36 5.91 -3.54
C GLU A 237 0.56 6.95 -4.21
N VAL A 238 -0.02 7.81 -5.04
CA VAL A 238 0.71 8.88 -5.75
C VAL A 238 0.47 10.24 -5.10
N SER A 239 1.52 11.05 -4.99
CA SER A 239 1.43 12.42 -4.49
C SER A 239 0.80 13.33 -5.53
N THR A 240 -0.42 13.77 -5.25
CA THR A 240 -1.13 14.73 -6.11
C THR A 240 -1.00 16.18 -5.63
N ARG A 241 -0.09 16.45 -4.67
CA ARG A 241 0.08 17.78 -4.07
C ARG A 241 0.54 18.85 -5.07
N LYS A 242 1.23 18.44 -6.14
CA LYS A 242 1.72 19.32 -7.21
C LYS A 242 0.68 19.54 -8.32
N ALA A 243 -0.50 18.92 -8.25
CA ALA A 243 -1.57 19.13 -9.22
C ALA A 243 -2.11 20.58 -9.14
N LYS A 244 -2.33 21.20 -10.29
CA LYS A 244 -2.77 22.60 -10.41
C LYS A 244 -4.24 22.81 -10.05
N ASN A 245 -5.06 21.78 -10.24
CA ASN A 245 -6.50 21.81 -9.98
C ASN A 245 -7.03 20.38 -9.77
N ALA A 246 -8.32 20.26 -9.45
CA ALA A 246 -8.99 18.97 -9.24
C ALA A 246 -8.94 18.05 -10.47
N GLY A 247 -9.15 18.61 -11.68
CA GLY A 247 -9.11 17.83 -12.92
C GLY A 247 -7.73 17.20 -13.17
N GLN A 248 -6.63 17.91 -12.92
CA GLN A 248 -5.29 17.34 -13.06
C GLN A 248 -5.01 16.26 -12.01
N LYS A 249 -5.56 16.38 -10.79
CA LYS A 249 -5.46 15.35 -9.76
C LYS A 249 -6.17 14.06 -10.23
N GLU A 250 -7.41 14.18 -10.69
CA GLU A 250 -8.18 13.04 -11.23
C GLU A 250 -7.50 12.43 -12.44
N GLU A 251 -6.92 13.24 -13.34
CA GLU A 251 -6.15 12.77 -14.49
C GLU A 251 -4.94 11.92 -14.06
N TRP A 252 -4.15 12.38 -13.09
CA TRP A 252 -2.99 11.62 -12.59
C TRP A 252 -3.41 10.30 -11.95
N LEU A 253 -4.49 10.32 -11.17
CA LEU A 253 -5.05 9.12 -10.56
C LEU A 253 -5.62 8.16 -11.61
N GLY A 254 -6.32 8.67 -12.63
CA GLY A 254 -6.85 7.87 -13.73
C GLY A 254 -5.74 7.25 -14.58
N ASN A 255 -4.71 8.01 -14.91
CA ASN A 255 -3.54 7.52 -15.65
C ASN A 255 -2.80 6.44 -14.86
N THR A 256 -2.69 6.59 -13.53
CA THR A 256 -2.03 5.58 -12.67
C THR A 256 -2.86 4.30 -12.58
N LEU A 257 -4.19 4.40 -12.47
CA LEU A 257 -5.10 3.25 -12.52
C LEU A 257 -4.99 2.52 -13.87
N GLN A 258 -4.96 3.25 -14.97
CA GLN A 258 -4.81 2.67 -16.30
C GLN A 258 -3.46 1.97 -16.45
N PHE A 259 -2.37 2.61 -16.02
CA PHE A 259 -1.03 2.00 -15.98
C PHE A 259 -1.04 0.67 -15.21
N ALA A 260 -1.64 0.66 -14.02
CA ALA A 260 -1.74 -0.54 -13.19
C ALA A 260 -2.44 -1.68 -13.96
N ARG A 261 -3.59 -1.38 -14.59
CA ARG A 261 -4.39 -2.35 -15.33
C ARG A 261 -3.70 -2.84 -16.59
N ASP A 262 -3.03 -1.94 -17.31
CA ASP A 262 -2.32 -2.26 -18.55
C ASP A 262 -1.12 -3.17 -18.29
N HIS A 263 -0.34 -2.90 -17.24
CA HIS A 263 0.86 -3.66 -16.95
C HIS A 263 0.62 -4.91 -16.10
N PHE A 264 -0.46 -4.95 -15.30
CA PHE A 264 -0.83 -6.14 -14.55
C PHE A 264 -1.67 -7.13 -15.38
N ASN A 265 -2.49 -6.69 -16.35
CA ASN A 265 -3.30 -7.61 -17.15
C ASN A 265 -2.70 -7.90 -18.55
N VAL A 266 -1.37 -7.82 -18.70
CA VAL A 266 -0.73 -8.16 -19.98
C VAL A 266 -0.90 -9.65 -20.23
N SER A 267 -1.95 -10.01 -20.96
CA SER A 267 -2.06 -11.30 -21.61
C SER A 267 -0.96 -11.33 -22.67
N LYS A 268 0.06 -12.18 -22.49
CA LYS A 268 0.94 -12.55 -23.60
C LYS A 268 0.11 -13.35 -24.59
N ASP A 269 -0.63 -12.69 -25.47
CA ASP A 269 -1.07 -13.35 -26.70
C ASP A 269 0.21 -13.74 -27.47
N PRO A 270 0.47 -15.03 -27.70
CA PRO A 270 1.60 -15.43 -28.52
C PRO A 270 1.34 -14.86 -29.92
N LYS A 271 2.26 -14.01 -30.40
CA LYS A 271 2.25 -13.54 -31.79
C LYS A 271 2.09 -14.77 -32.70
N PRO A 272 1.11 -14.80 -33.62
CA PRO A 272 1.01 -15.91 -34.56
C PRO A 272 2.31 -15.95 -35.36
N VAL A 273 3.02 -17.07 -35.24
CA VAL A 273 4.16 -17.38 -36.09
C VAL A 273 3.60 -17.52 -37.51
N ALA A 274 3.92 -16.54 -38.36
CA ALA A 274 3.62 -16.62 -39.78
C ALA A 274 4.29 -17.89 -40.34
N LYS A 275 3.48 -18.77 -40.94
CA LYS A 275 3.94 -19.94 -41.69
C LYS A 275 4.66 -19.51 -42.97
#